data_AF-A0A212SW01-F1
#
_entry.id   AF-A0A212SW01-F1
#
_cell.length_a   1.000
_cell.length_b   1.000
_cell.length_c   1.000
_cell.angle_alpha   90.00
_cell.angle_beta   90.00
_cell.angle_gamma   90.00
#
_symmetry.space_group_name_H-M   'P 1'
#
loop_
_entity.id
_entity.type
_entity.pdbx_description
1 polymer ?
#
loop_
_entity_poly.entity_id
_entity_poly.type
_entity_poly.pdbx_seq_one_letter_code
_entity_poly.pdbx_strand_id
1 'polypeptide(L)'
;MSIHLTEDRIAAALAAASQPEGETPWHLLLTRPPMTHTDVRMAIARRRNPELQELTGKDERTIRAEASRAEIIQGLARRDGYLAAMAAAEHILSTTPVLPVDVDVRLAEWNNGPTLVIGFHKDPDQVRAFASHFGTEVAELPHGEGRVRIETTGTMAGVRFEAYTLADAPAAAE
;
A
#
# COMPACT_ATOMS: atom_id res chain seq x y z
N MET A 1 10.21 7.20 3.97
CA MET A 1 10.08 6.25 5.11
C MET A 1 8.61 6.17 5.46
N SER A 2 8.03 4.97 5.57
CA SER A 2 6.70 4.82 6.17
C SER A 2 6.80 5.33 7.61
N ILE A 3 6.05 6.37 7.93
CA ILE A 3 6.03 7.02 9.25
C ILE A 3 5.53 6.11 10.39
N HIS A 4 5.19 4.84 10.10
CA HIS A 4 4.49 3.95 11.02
C HIS A 4 5.32 2.75 11.53
N LEU A 5 6.46 2.42 10.92
CA LEU A 5 7.33 1.33 11.38
C LEU A 5 8.57 1.86 12.09
N THR A 6 8.46 2.03 13.40
CA THR A 6 9.60 2.33 14.27
C THR A 6 10.37 1.05 14.64
N GLU A 7 11.63 1.20 15.03
CA GLU A 7 12.43 0.10 15.58
C GLU A 7 11.74 -0.61 16.74
N ASP A 8 11.16 0.16 17.67
CA ASP A 8 10.43 -0.38 18.82
C ASP A 8 9.23 -1.23 18.42
N ARG A 9 8.48 -0.80 17.39
CA ARG A 9 7.29 -1.52 16.91
C ARG A 9 7.69 -2.82 16.21
N ILE A 10 8.79 -2.82 15.46
CA ILE A 10 9.38 -4.01 14.86
C ILE A 10 9.84 -4.97 15.95
N ALA A 11 10.59 -4.47 16.95
CA ALA A 11 11.08 -5.28 18.06
C ALA A 11 9.92 -5.92 18.86
N ALA A 12 8.87 -5.15 19.17
CA ALA A 12 7.69 -5.65 19.85
C ALA A 12 6.95 -6.73 19.03
N ALA A 13 6.80 -6.53 17.71
CA ALA A 13 6.16 -7.51 16.85
C ALA A 13 6.94 -8.83 16.76
N LEU A 14 8.27 -8.75 16.68
CA LEU A 14 9.13 -9.93 16.68
C LEU A 14 9.14 -10.63 18.03
N ALA A 15 9.12 -9.89 19.15
CA ALA A 15 9.04 -10.47 20.49
C ALA A 15 7.71 -11.19 20.75
N ALA A 16 6.61 -10.71 20.16
CA ALA A 16 5.29 -11.32 20.29
C ALA A 16 5.06 -12.51 19.34
N ALA A 17 5.85 -12.64 18.27
CA ALA A 17 5.69 -13.72 17.31
C ALA A 17 6.33 -15.03 17.81
N SER A 18 5.70 -16.15 17.51
CA SER A 18 6.25 -17.47 17.81
C SER A 18 7.33 -17.84 16.81
N GLN A 19 8.48 -18.30 17.30
CA GLN A 19 9.57 -18.84 16.49
C GLN A 19 9.08 -20.10 15.73
N PRO A 20 9.13 -20.13 14.39
CA PRO A 20 8.79 -21.33 13.64
C PRO A 20 9.80 -22.46 13.87
N GLU A 21 9.30 -23.71 13.88
CA GLU A 21 10.16 -24.89 14.02
C GLU A 21 11.11 -25.07 12.83
N GLY A 22 12.31 -25.57 13.10
CA GLY A 22 13.33 -25.85 12.09
C GLY A 22 14.08 -24.61 11.57
N GLU A 23 13.76 -23.42 12.05
CA GLU A 23 14.50 -22.19 11.79
C GLU A 23 15.66 -21.99 12.76
N THR A 24 16.66 -21.22 12.33
CA THR A 24 17.66 -20.68 13.26
C THR A 24 16.95 -19.75 14.26
N PRO A 25 17.10 -19.96 15.59
CA PRO A 25 16.46 -19.11 16.59
C PRO A 25 16.78 -17.64 16.34
N TRP A 26 15.77 -16.76 16.37
CA TRP A 26 15.93 -15.37 15.94
C TRP A 26 16.93 -14.58 16.79
N HIS A 27 17.08 -14.92 18.08
CA HIS A 27 18.07 -14.31 18.96
C HIS A 27 19.53 -14.70 18.63
N LEU A 28 19.73 -15.74 17.81
CA LEU A 28 21.05 -16.17 17.33
C LEU A 28 21.38 -15.60 15.94
N LEU A 29 20.44 -14.90 15.29
CA LEU A 29 20.68 -14.29 13.99
C LEU A 29 21.61 -13.08 14.14
N LEU A 30 22.75 -13.12 13.45
CA LEU A 30 23.71 -12.02 13.42
C LEU A 30 23.22 -10.83 12.59
N THR A 31 22.24 -11.06 11.72
CA THR A 31 21.61 -10.00 10.93
C THR A 31 20.55 -9.27 11.74
N ARG A 32 20.63 -7.94 11.70
CA ARG A 32 19.58 -7.08 12.25
C ARG A 32 18.24 -7.39 11.56
N PRO A 33 17.10 -7.20 12.25
CA PRO A 33 15.80 -7.21 11.61
C PRO A 33 15.81 -6.31 10.36
N PRO A 34 15.15 -6.72 9.26
CA PRO A 34 15.14 -5.90 8.06
C PRO A 34 14.34 -4.62 8.33
N MET A 35 14.99 -3.48 8.15
CA MET A 35 14.45 -2.16 8.50
C MET A 35 13.87 -1.42 7.30
N THR A 36 14.17 -1.88 6.09
CA THR A 36 13.67 -1.31 4.85
C THR A 36 12.86 -2.32 4.06
N HIS A 37 11.96 -1.84 3.20
CA HIS A 37 11.25 -2.71 2.27
C HIS A 37 12.20 -3.47 1.35
N THR A 38 13.32 -2.87 0.94
CA THR A 38 14.32 -3.54 0.13
C THR A 38 14.86 -4.76 0.87
N ASP A 39 15.19 -4.62 2.16
CA ASP A 39 15.68 -5.73 2.98
C ASP A 39 14.62 -6.83 3.13
N VAL A 40 13.37 -6.44 3.38
CA VAL A 40 12.24 -7.37 3.49
C VAL A 40 12.01 -8.13 2.19
N ARG A 41 11.96 -7.42 1.06
CA ARG A 41 11.78 -8.03 -0.26
C ARG A 41 12.93 -8.97 -0.59
N MET A 42 14.17 -8.58 -0.29
CA MET A 42 15.34 -9.43 -0.52
C MET A 42 15.33 -10.69 0.34
N ALA A 43 14.96 -10.60 1.62
CA ALA A 43 14.85 -11.76 2.50
C ALA A 43 13.79 -12.76 2.00
N ILE A 44 12.61 -12.26 1.61
CA ILE A 44 11.53 -13.10 1.07
C ILE A 44 11.93 -13.70 -0.29
N ALA A 45 12.57 -12.91 -1.16
CA ALA A 45 13.02 -13.38 -2.48
C ALA A 45 14.06 -14.50 -2.36
N ARG A 46 15.01 -14.39 -1.44
CA ARG A 46 16.02 -15.45 -1.18
C ARG A 46 15.36 -16.77 -0.80
N ARG A 47 14.35 -16.75 0.07
CA ARG A 47 13.61 -17.98 0.42
C ARG A 47 12.94 -18.65 -0.80
N ARG A 48 12.50 -17.86 -1.78
CA ARG A 48 11.77 -18.34 -2.97
C ARG A 48 12.67 -18.74 -4.14
N ASN A 49 13.93 -18.33 -4.15
CA ASN A 49 14.84 -18.54 -5.27
C ASN A 49 16.12 -19.25 -4.82
N PRO A 50 16.31 -20.55 -5.15
CA PRO A 50 17.50 -21.32 -4.79
C PRO A 50 18.83 -20.70 -5.24
N GLU A 51 18.89 -20.10 -6.44
CA GLU A 51 20.11 -19.46 -6.94
C GLU A 51 20.53 -18.30 -6.04
N LEU A 52 19.56 -17.52 -5.54
CA LEU A 52 19.82 -16.46 -4.57
C LEU A 52 20.25 -17.00 -3.20
N GLN A 53 19.89 -18.23 -2.85
CA GLN A 53 20.34 -18.86 -1.60
C GLN A 53 21.82 -19.19 -1.68
N GLU A 54 22.25 -19.82 -2.77
CA GLU A 54 23.65 -20.20 -3.01
C GLU A 54 24.60 -19.00 -2.95
N LEU A 55 24.19 -17.86 -3.52
CA LEU A 55 24.98 -16.62 -3.52
C LEU A 55 25.23 -16.03 -2.13
N THR A 56 24.45 -16.40 -1.11
CA THR A 56 24.58 -15.81 0.22
C THR A 56 25.55 -16.54 1.13
N GLY A 57 25.88 -17.81 0.81
CA GLY A 57 26.67 -18.69 1.68
C GLY A 57 26.02 -18.99 3.04
N LYS A 58 24.74 -18.65 3.24
CA LYS A 58 24.00 -18.92 4.47
C LYS A 58 23.35 -20.31 4.41
N ASP A 59 23.21 -20.94 5.56
CA ASP A 59 22.44 -22.18 5.66
C ASP A 59 20.93 -21.91 5.47
N GLU A 60 20.22 -22.96 5.04
CA GLU A 60 18.78 -22.87 4.74
C GLU A 60 17.94 -22.43 5.96
N ARG A 61 18.28 -22.87 7.17
CA ARG A 61 17.52 -22.53 8.39
C ARG A 61 17.64 -21.05 8.71
N THR A 62 18.80 -20.47 8.47
CA THR A 62 19.04 -19.03 8.62
C THR A 62 18.29 -18.24 7.55
N ILE A 63 18.27 -18.69 6.29
CA ILE A 63 17.50 -18.03 5.22
C ILE A 63 16.00 -18.04 5.53
N ARG A 64 15.46 -19.17 6.01
CA ARG A 64 14.07 -19.29 6.46
C ARG A 64 13.78 -18.33 7.60
N ALA A 65 14.66 -18.27 8.60
CA ALA A 65 14.49 -17.38 9.75
C ALA A 65 14.51 -15.89 9.36
N GLU A 66 15.38 -15.48 8.44
CA GLU A 66 15.40 -14.12 7.91
C GLU A 66 14.11 -13.77 7.14
N ALA A 67 13.62 -14.70 6.32
CA ALA A 67 12.37 -14.52 5.59
C ALA A 67 11.15 -14.46 6.53
N SER A 68 11.09 -15.29 7.57
CA SER A 68 9.99 -15.26 8.55
C SER A 68 9.95 -13.93 9.31
N ARG A 69 11.09 -13.39 9.76
CA ARG A 69 11.15 -12.03 10.32
C ARG A 69 10.67 -10.98 9.31
N ALA A 70 11.07 -11.09 8.05
CA ALA A 70 10.65 -10.17 6.99
C ALA A 70 9.13 -10.23 6.72
N GLU A 71 8.53 -11.42 6.73
CA GLU A 71 7.09 -11.62 6.55
C GLU A 71 6.28 -10.98 7.68
N ILE A 72 6.73 -11.12 8.94
CA ILE A 72 6.10 -10.45 10.10
C ILE A 72 6.11 -8.93 9.93
N ILE A 73 7.26 -8.38 9.57
CA ILE A 73 7.43 -6.93 9.42
C ILE A 73 6.61 -6.42 8.23
N GLN A 74 6.58 -7.17 7.12
CA GLN A 74 5.70 -6.86 5.98
C GLN A 74 4.22 -6.87 6.40
N GLY A 75 3.79 -7.86 7.19
CA GLY A 75 2.43 -7.94 7.70
C GLY A 75 2.06 -6.74 8.58
N LEU A 76 2.96 -6.35 9.48
CA LEU A 76 2.83 -5.16 10.32
C LEU A 76 2.67 -3.90 9.46
N ALA A 77 3.55 -3.73 8.46
CA ALA A 77 3.52 -2.60 7.55
C ALA A 77 2.20 -2.49 6.77
N ARG A 78 1.72 -3.62 6.25
CA ARG A 78 0.46 -3.69 5.50
C ARG A 78 -0.73 -3.34 6.39
N ARG A 79 -0.76 -3.86 7.62
CA ARG A 79 -1.82 -3.56 8.58
C ARG A 79 -1.85 -2.08 8.94
N ASP A 80 -0.69 -1.49 9.24
CA ASP A 80 -0.60 -0.09 9.63
C ASP A 80 -0.98 0.84 8.47
N GLY A 81 -0.53 0.51 7.24
CA GLY A 81 -0.99 1.20 6.03
C GLY A 81 -2.51 1.10 5.85
N TYR A 82 -3.09 -0.08 6.01
CA TYR A 82 -4.53 -0.26 5.89
C TYR A 82 -5.31 0.59 6.90
N LEU A 83 -4.88 0.61 8.17
CA LEU A 83 -5.52 1.43 9.20
C LEU A 83 -5.39 2.93 8.94
N ALA A 84 -4.23 3.39 8.48
CA ALA A 84 -4.04 4.78 8.07
C ALA A 84 -4.97 5.16 6.91
N ALA A 85 -5.14 4.25 5.95
CA ALA A 85 -6.07 4.46 4.83
C ALA A 85 -7.53 4.53 5.30
N MET A 86 -7.95 3.63 6.20
CA MET A 86 -9.30 3.68 6.76
C MET A 86 -9.56 4.99 7.53
N ALA A 87 -8.59 5.49 8.30
CA ALA A 87 -8.70 6.77 8.98
C ALA A 87 -8.80 7.95 8.00
N ALA A 88 -8.01 7.92 6.92
CA ALA A 88 -8.10 8.93 5.86
C ALA A 88 -9.44 8.85 5.11
N ALA A 89 -9.97 7.65 4.87
CA ALA A 89 -11.27 7.45 4.25
C ALA A 89 -12.41 8.01 5.12
N GLU A 90 -12.39 7.74 6.42
CA GLU A 90 -13.34 8.31 7.38
C GLU A 90 -13.31 9.85 7.32
N HIS A 91 -12.11 10.44 7.36
CA HIS A 91 -11.98 11.89 7.28
C HIS A 91 -12.55 12.45 5.97
N ILE A 92 -12.17 11.87 4.83
CA ILE A 92 -12.67 12.30 3.51
C ILE A 92 -14.19 12.21 3.45
N LEU A 93 -14.78 11.10 3.91
CA LEU A 93 -16.23 10.91 3.91
C LEU A 93 -16.95 11.89 4.85
N SER A 94 -16.29 12.33 5.92
CA SER A 94 -16.86 13.29 6.88
C SER A 94 -16.88 14.74 6.38
N THR A 95 -16.03 15.09 5.42
CA THR A 95 -15.87 16.49 4.96
C THR A 95 -16.30 16.72 3.51
N THR A 96 -16.36 15.67 2.68
CA THR A 96 -16.64 15.80 1.25
C THR A 96 -18.03 16.43 1.00
N PRO A 97 -18.15 17.35 0.02
CA PRO A 97 -19.44 17.93 -0.35
C PRO A 97 -20.33 16.96 -1.14
N VAL A 98 -19.74 15.88 -1.66
CA VAL A 98 -20.42 14.86 -2.47
C VAL A 98 -20.09 13.49 -1.93
N LEU A 99 -21.11 12.65 -1.71
CA LEU A 99 -20.91 11.32 -1.18
C LEU A 99 -20.52 10.37 -2.33
N PRO A 100 -19.34 9.72 -2.28
CA PRO A 100 -18.97 8.74 -3.28
C PRO A 100 -19.85 7.50 -3.21
N VAL A 101 -19.96 6.78 -4.33
CA VAL A 101 -20.72 5.52 -4.40
C VAL A 101 -19.90 4.32 -3.95
N ASP A 102 -18.57 4.44 -4.00
CA ASP A 102 -17.64 3.38 -3.66
C ASP A 102 -16.36 3.95 -3.05
N VAL A 103 -15.81 3.25 -2.07
CA VAL A 103 -14.50 3.56 -1.46
C VAL A 103 -13.77 2.24 -1.24
N ASP A 104 -12.64 2.10 -1.94
CA ASP A 104 -11.76 0.93 -1.89
C ASP A 104 -10.38 1.31 -1.34
N VAL A 105 -9.76 0.37 -0.64
CA VAL A 105 -8.39 0.52 -0.10
C VAL A 105 -7.48 -0.45 -0.84
N ARG A 106 -6.65 0.10 -1.73
CA ARG A 106 -5.65 -0.67 -2.45
C ARG A 106 -4.34 -0.68 -1.67
N LEU A 107 -3.99 -1.84 -1.12
CA LEU A 107 -2.69 -2.06 -0.52
C LEU A 107 -1.66 -2.35 -1.60
N ALA A 108 -0.75 -1.40 -1.85
CA ALA A 108 0.41 -1.66 -2.69
C ALA A 108 1.52 -2.41 -1.91
N GLU A 109 2.63 -2.70 -2.58
CA GLU A 109 3.87 -3.07 -1.89
C GLU A 109 4.21 -2.03 -0.82
N TRP A 110 4.82 -2.45 0.29
CA TRP A 110 5.04 -1.62 1.48
C TRP A 110 5.64 -0.24 1.14
N ASN A 111 6.53 -0.14 0.16
CA ASN A 111 7.11 1.15 -0.25
C ASN A 111 6.15 2.17 -0.88
N ASN A 112 5.08 1.70 -1.52
CA ASN A 112 4.16 2.58 -2.26
C ASN A 112 3.00 3.05 -1.37
N GLY A 113 2.90 2.53 -0.14
CA GLY A 113 1.82 2.85 0.78
C GLY A 113 0.45 2.36 0.31
N PRO A 114 -0.58 2.55 1.12
CA PRO A 114 -1.96 2.34 0.69
C PRO A 114 -2.41 3.46 -0.26
N THR A 115 -3.30 3.12 -1.18
CA THR A 115 -4.04 4.09 -2.00
C THR A 115 -5.52 3.94 -1.71
N LEU A 116 -6.19 5.06 -1.38
CA LEU A 116 -7.64 5.14 -1.36
C LEU A 116 -8.18 5.39 -2.76
N VAL A 117 -9.16 4.60 -3.16
CA VAL A 117 -9.80 4.71 -4.47
C VAL A 117 -11.27 5.03 -4.25
N ILE A 118 -11.70 6.17 -4.77
CA ILE A 118 -13.00 6.76 -4.52
C ILE A 118 -13.76 6.81 -5.85
N GLY A 119 -14.87 6.11 -5.93
CA GLY A 119 -15.69 6.00 -7.13
C GLY A 119 -16.91 6.92 -7.07
N PHE A 120 -17.14 7.65 -8.16
CA PHE A 120 -18.39 8.36 -8.45
C PHE A 120 -19.08 7.73 -9.65
N HIS A 121 -20.41 7.59 -9.61
CA HIS A 121 -21.15 6.90 -10.66
C HIS A 121 -21.53 7.83 -11.82
N LYS A 122 -20.76 7.77 -12.91
CA LYS A 122 -21.04 8.49 -14.18
C LYS A 122 -21.27 10.01 -14.03
N ASP A 123 -20.73 10.61 -12.97
CA ASP A 123 -20.95 12.02 -12.66
C ASP A 123 -19.61 12.78 -12.60
N PRO A 124 -19.21 13.46 -13.70
CA PRO A 124 -17.99 14.26 -13.73
C PRO A 124 -18.02 15.47 -12.78
N ASP A 125 -19.21 16.02 -12.51
CA ASP A 125 -19.35 17.21 -11.67
C ASP A 125 -19.10 16.87 -10.20
N GLN A 126 -19.45 15.66 -9.76
CA GLN A 126 -19.05 15.16 -8.44
C GLN A 126 -17.53 15.06 -8.29
N VAL A 127 -16.81 14.57 -9.31
CA VAL A 127 -15.33 14.53 -9.28
C VAL A 127 -14.75 15.94 -9.21
N ARG A 128 -15.30 16.90 -9.96
CA ARG A 128 -14.85 18.30 -9.93
C ARG A 128 -15.14 18.97 -8.58
N ALA A 129 -16.31 18.73 -7.99
CA ALA A 129 -16.66 19.22 -6.65
C ALA A 129 -15.73 18.64 -5.57
N PHE A 130 -15.44 17.34 -5.65
CA PHE A 130 -14.48 16.67 -4.78
C PHE A 130 -13.07 17.28 -4.94
N ALA A 131 -12.59 17.41 -6.18
CA ALA A 131 -11.27 17.98 -6.46
C ALA A 131 -11.14 19.42 -5.95
N SER A 132 -12.18 20.25 -6.16
CA SER A 132 -12.23 21.61 -5.65
C SER A 132 -12.19 21.66 -4.12
N HIS A 133 -12.84 20.73 -3.43
CA HIS A 133 -12.82 20.67 -1.96
C HIS A 133 -11.44 20.32 -1.40
N PHE A 134 -10.72 19.39 -2.04
CA PHE A 134 -9.38 18.96 -1.61
C PHE A 134 -8.23 19.75 -2.25
N GLY A 135 -8.54 20.76 -3.09
CA GLY A 135 -7.54 21.60 -3.74
C GLY A 135 -6.67 20.85 -4.75
N THR A 136 -7.23 19.85 -5.43
CA THR A 136 -6.54 19.02 -6.43
C THR A 136 -6.99 19.33 -7.85
N GLU A 137 -6.18 18.94 -8.84
CA GLU A 137 -6.49 19.14 -10.26
C GLU A 137 -7.25 17.95 -10.83
N VAL A 138 -8.15 18.23 -11.78
CA VAL A 138 -8.90 17.21 -12.51
C VAL A 138 -8.22 16.91 -13.83
N ALA A 139 -8.02 15.64 -14.13
CA ALA A 139 -7.56 15.15 -15.41
C ALA A 139 -8.68 14.38 -16.12
N GLU A 140 -8.76 14.54 -17.44
CA GLU A 140 -9.64 13.76 -18.30
C GLU A 140 -8.79 12.89 -19.22
N LEU A 141 -8.97 11.58 -19.13
CA LEU A 141 -8.17 10.58 -19.83
C LEU A 141 -9.08 9.70 -20.70
N PRO A 142 -8.74 9.47 -21.98
CA PRO A 142 -9.44 8.47 -22.79
C PRO A 142 -9.44 7.10 -22.11
N HIS A 143 -10.59 6.42 -22.08
CA HIS A 143 -10.72 5.13 -21.40
C HIS A 143 -11.58 4.14 -22.20
N GLY A 144 -10.94 3.23 -22.94
CA GLY A 144 -11.64 2.19 -23.70
C GLY A 144 -12.59 2.73 -24.78
N GLU A 145 -13.53 1.89 -25.23
CA GLU A 145 -14.48 2.18 -26.32
C GLU A 145 -15.44 3.32 -25.94
N GLY A 146 -15.06 4.56 -26.29
CA GLY A 146 -15.95 5.71 -26.22
C GLY A 146 -16.27 6.20 -24.81
N ARG A 147 -15.41 5.94 -23.82
CA ARG A 147 -15.54 6.51 -22.48
C ARG A 147 -14.34 7.40 -22.14
N VAL A 148 -14.58 8.32 -21.22
CA VAL A 148 -13.57 9.19 -20.63
C VAL A 148 -13.54 8.91 -19.13
N ARG A 149 -12.33 8.73 -18.59
CA ARG A 149 -12.06 8.69 -17.17
C ARG A 149 -11.77 10.11 -16.72
N ILE A 150 -12.63 10.65 -15.86
CA ILE A 150 -12.39 11.92 -15.18
C ILE A 150 -11.89 11.57 -13.79
N GLU A 151 -10.68 12.02 -13.44
CA GLU A 151 -10.05 11.67 -12.19
C GLU A 151 -9.34 12.86 -11.54
N THR A 152 -9.11 12.74 -10.24
CA THR A 152 -8.21 13.59 -9.49
C THR A 152 -7.40 12.75 -8.52
N THR A 153 -6.19 13.20 -8.21
CA THR A 153 -5.32 12.51 -7.24
C THR A 153 -4.78 13.50 -6.22
N GLY A 154 -4.56 13.02 -5.00
CA GLY A 154 -4.03 13.84 -3.93
C GLY A 154 -3.51 13.00 -2.78
N THR A 155 -3.21 13.66 -1.66
CA THR A 155 -2.75 13.01 -0.42
C THR A 155 -3.51 13.55 0.77
N MET A 156 -3.97 12.67 1.65
CA MET A 156 -4.63 13.00 2.92
C MET A 156 -3.92 12.27 4.05
N ALA A 157 -3.44 13.00 5.06
CA ALA A 157 -2.70 12.42 6.20
C ALA A 157 -1.56 11.45 5.80
N GLY A 158 -0.88 11.72 4.67
CA GLY A 158 0.17 10.86 4.13
C GLY A 158 -0.31 9.64 3.33
N VAL A 159 -1.62 9.45 3.18
CA VAL A 159 -2.23 8.41 2.33
C VAL A 159 -2.59 9.01 0.97
N ARG A 160 -2.15 8.37 -0.11
CA ARG A 160 -2.56 8.76 -1.46
C ARG A 160 -4.04 8.45 -1.67
N PHE A 161 -4.78 9.36 -2.28
CA PHE A 161 -6.11 9.07 -2.80
C PHE A 161 -6.19 9.30 -4.30
N GLU A 162 -7.12 8.60 -4.92
CA GLU A 162 -7.53 8.72 -6.31
C GLU A 162 -9.05 8.72 -6.33
N ALA A 163 -9.66 9.76 -6.90
CA ALA A 163 -11.10 9.87 -7.02
C ALA A 163 -11.47 9.98 -8.49
N TYR A 164 -12.42 9.17 -8.96
CA TYR A 164 -12.71 9.08 -10.39
C TYR A 164 -14.16 8.73 -10.70
N THR A 165 -14.54 9.02 -11.95
CA THR A 165 -15.74 8.52 -12.60
C THR A 165 -15.41 8.05 -14.02
N LEU A 166 -16.23 7.16 -14.57
CA LEU A 166 -16.22 6.82 -15.99
C LEU A 166 -17.47 7.39 -16.64
N ALA A 167 -17.29 8.34 -17.55
CA ALA A 167 -18.37 8.96 -18.32
C ALA A 167 -18.30 8.55 -19.79
N ASP A 168 -19.41 8.67 -20.50
CA ASP A 168 -19.42 8.48 -21.94
C ASP A 168 -18.68 9.66 -22.60
N ALA A 169 -17.87 9.39 -23.62
CA ALA A 169 -17.13 10.41 -24.34
C ALA A 169 -18.11 11.35 -25.07
N PRO A 170 -17.82 12.66 -25.14
CA PRO A 170 -18.61 13.54 -25.98
C PRO A 170 -18.61 13.01 -27.42
N ALA A 171 -19.78 12.94 -28.03
CA ALA A 171 -19.88 12.56 -29.44
C ALA A 171 -18.96 13.48 -30.26
N ALA A 172 -18.14 12.89 -31.13
CA ALA A 172 -17.29 13.68 -32.02
C ALA A 172 -18.21 14.61 -32.83
N ALA A 173 -17.95 15.92 -32.77
CA ALA A 173 -18.66 16.87 -33.62
C ALA A 173 -18.25 16.60 -35.07
N GLU A 174 -19.23 16.22 -35.91
CA GLU A 174 -19.08 16.08 -37.37
C GLU A 174 -18.84 17.43 -38.05
#